data_AF-A0A8J4VHB8-F1
#
_entry.id   AF-A0A8J4VHB8-F1
#
_cell.length_a   1.000
_cell.length_b   1.000
_cell.length_c   1.000
_cell.angle_alpha   90.00
_cell.angle_beta   90.00
_cell.angle_gamma   90.00
#
_symmetry.space_group_name_H-M   'P 1'
#
loop_
_entity.id
_entity.type
_entity.pdbx_description
1 polymer ?
#
loop_
_entity_poly.entity_id
_entity_poly.type
_entity_poly.pdbx_seq_one_letter_code
_entity_poly.pdbx_strand_id
1 'polypeptide(L)'
;MIINVFDFGIVLNNGLVHRPWITYDGPRRRMDIRLGSKDEDYPTKPIFSEQLDLSPFLNEYMFKRFSSSTSNLTQIHNVLSWNFTSTSQAFLRIPSTETCESKIILSRMVLGLGKLVQNHQAAS
;
A
#
# COMPACT_ATOMS: atom_id res chain seq x y z
N MET A 1 4.59 10.16 17.29
CA MET A 1 3.19 10.18 17.73
C MET A 1 2.83 8.79 18.26
N ILE A 2 2.24 8.70 19.44
CA ILE A 2 1.84 7.45 20.10
C ILE A 2 0.35 7.58 20.41
N ILE A 3 -0.45 6.56 20.07
CA ILE A 3 -1.89 6.53 20.35
C ILE A 3 -2.14 5.50 21.45
N ASN A 4 -2.70 5.94 22.57
CA ASN A 4 -3.18 5.02 23.60
C ASN A 4 -4.60 4.56 23.26
N VAL A 5 -4.75 3.29 22.91
CA VAL A 5 -6.06 2.74 22.52
C VAL A 5 -6.99 2.51 23.72
N PHE A 6 -6.45 2.50 24.94
CA PHE A 6 -7.25 2.39 26.16
C PHE A 6 -8.22 3.56 26.34
N ASP A 7 -7.83 4.75 25.88
CA ASP A 7 -8.67 5.96 25.92
C ASP A 7 -9.94 5.83 25.05
N PHE A 8 -9.96 4.83 24.15
CA PHE A 8 -11.10 4.46 23.32
C PHE A 8 -11.86 3.25 23.85
N GLY A 9 -11.56 2.80 25.08
CA GLY A 9 -12.19 1.63 25.71
C GLY A 9 -11.67 0.28 25.18
N ILE A 10 -10.54 0.27 24.47
CA ILE A 10 -9.99 -0.93 23.86
C ILE A 10 -8.87 -1.50 24.72
N VAL A 11 -8.99 -2.78 25.07
CA VAL A 11 -8.03 -3.52 25.87
C VAL A 11 -7.40 -4.60 25.00
N LEU A 12 -6.11 -4.48 24.67
CA LEU A 12 -5.44 -5.40 23.74
C LEU A 12 -4.93 -6.71 24.38
N ASN A 13 -4.81 -6.75 25.71
CA ASN A 13 -4.29 -7.89 26.46
C ASN A 13 -5.39 -8.80 27.03
N ASN A 14 -6.58 -8.80 26.44
CA ASN A 14 -7.72 -9.62 26.87
C ASN A 14 -7.82 -10.98 26.13
N GLY A 15 -6.89 -11.27 25.21
CA GLY A 15 -6.90 -12.50 24.41
C GLY A 15 -7.88 -12.49 23.23
N LEU A 16 -8.64 -11.40 23.03
CA LEU A 16 -9.53 -11.23 21.90
C LEU A 16 -8.76 -10.86 20.63
N VAL A 17 -9.35 -11.22 19.49
CA VAL A 17 -8.80 -10.84 18.19
C VAL A 17 -9.31 -9.45 17.82
N HIS A 18 -8.37 -8.55 17.58
CA HIS A 18 -8.65 -7.20 17.11
C HIS A 18 -8.31 -7.06 15.63
N ARG A 19 -9.11 -6.27 14.92
CA ARG A 19 -8.93 -5.96 13.50
C ARG A 19 -8.66 -4.46 13.33
N PRO A 20 -7.45 -4.06 12.91
CA PRO A 20 -7.19 -2.69 12.52
C PRO A 20 -7.51 -2.45 11.04
N TRP A 21 -8.05 -1.27 10.73
CA TRP A 21 -8.12 -0.73 9.38
C TRP A 21 -7.29 0.55 9.32
N ILE A 22 -6.35 0.59 8.37
CA ILE A 22 -5.47 1.73 8.14
C ILE A 22 -5.71 2.21 6.73
N THR A 23 -6.20 3.43 6.58
CA THR A 23 -6.47 4.05 5.28
C THR A 23 -5.72 5.36 5.14
N TYR A 24 -5.14 5.59 3.97
CA TYR A 24 -4.48 6.83 3.62
C TYR A 24 -5.03 7.37 2.30
N ASP A 25 -5.55 8.59 2.33
CA ASP A 25 -5.98 9.35 1.16
C ASP A 25 -4.85 10.30 0.74
N GLY A 26 -4.15 9.95 -0.35
CA GLY A 26 -3.01 10.70 -0.86
C GLY A 26 -3.36 12.14 -1.26
N PRO A 27 -4.37 12.38 -2.12
CA PRO A 27 -4.82 13.72 -2.48
C PRO A 27 -5.22 14.58 -1.29
N ARG A 28 -5.94 14.02 -0.30
CA ARG A 28 -6.34 14.75 0.91
C ARG A 28 -5.26 14.78 2.00
N ARG A 29 -4.15 14.06 1.81
CA ARG A 29 -3.08 13.83 2.78
C ARG A 29 -3.64 13.49 4.15
N ARG A 30 -4.58 12.54 4.20
CA ARG A 30 -5.31 12.19 5.43
C ARG A 30 -5.11 10.73 5.78
N MET A 31 -4.73 10.47 7.02
CA MET A 31 -4.60 9.13 7.56
C MET A 31 -5.69 8.86 8.59
N ASP A 32 -6.44 7.79 8.39
CA ASP A 32 -7.45 7.30 9.31
C ASP A 32 -7.06 5.90 9.80
N ILE A 33 -7.13 5.68 11.11
CA ILE A 33 -6.98 4.37 11.74
C ILE A 33 -8.26 4.08 12.51
N ARG A 34 -8.82 2.90 12.24
CA ARG A 34 -9.98 2.34 12.94
C ARG A 34 -9.58 1.01 13.56
N LEU A 35 -10.17 0.70 14.70
CA LEU A 35 -9.90 -0.54 15.42
C LEU A 35 -11.23 -1.10 15.90
N GLY A 36 -11.46 -2.38 15.61
CA GLY A 36 -12.66 -3.10 16.02
C GLY A 36 -12.31 -4.51 16.47
N SER A 37 -13.31 -5.22 16.98
CA SER A 37 -13.18 -6.66 17.26
C SER A 37 -13.32 -7.50 15.99
N LYS A 38 -12.93 -8.78 16.05
CA LYS A 38 -12.94 -9.68 14.88
C LYS A 38 -14.30 -9.78 14.19
N ASP A 39 -15.37 -9.79 14.98
CA ASP A 39 -16.75 -10.03 14.53
C ASP A 39 -17.52 -8.72 14.29
N GLU A 40 -16.85 -7.57 14.42
CA GLU A 40 -17.42 -6.26 14.20
C GLU A 40 -17.24 -5.82 12.75
N ASP A 41 -18.28 -5.19 12.20
CA ASP A 41 -18.21 -4.50 10.92
C ASP A 41 -17.24 -3.30 10.97
N TYR A 42 -16.98 -2.70 9.81
CA TYR A 42 -16.11 -1.53 9.70
C TYR A 42 -16.53 -0.41 10.68
N PRO A 43 -15.70 -0.05 11.68
CA PRO A 43 -16.09 0.89 12.72
C PRO A 43 -16.39 2.27 12.15
N THR A 44 -17.48 2.90 12.58
CA THR A 44 -17.91 4.21 12.06
C THR A 44 -16.99 5.35 12.51
N LYS A 45 -16.41 5.27 13.70
CA LYS A 45 -15.53 6.29 14.26
C LYS A 45 -14.07 5.83 14.22
N PRO A 46 -13.14 6.61 13.63
CA PRO A 46 -11.72 6.32 13.73
C PRO A 46 -11.19 6.62 15.14
N ILE A 47 -10.23 5.82 15.58
CA ILE A 47 -9.44 6.08 16.80
C ILE A 47 -8.33 7.10 16.53
N PHE A 48 -8.01 7.33 15.26
CA PHE A 48 -7.06 8.34 14.82
C PHE A 48 -7.43 8.85 13.44
N SER A 49 -7.41 10.17 13.26
CA SER A 49 -7.77 10.80 11.99
C SER A 49 -7.12 12.17 11.89
N GLU A 50 -6.06 12.27 11.07
CA GLU A 50 -5.25 13.49 10.97
C GLU A 50 -4.82 13.79 9.53
N GLN A 51 -4.55 15.07 9.28
CA GLN A 51 -3.86 15.51 8.07
C GLN A 51 -2.36 15.26 8.25
N LEU A 52 -1.83 14.32 7.46
CA LEU A 52 -0.45 13.87 7.52
C LEU A 52 0.07 13.68 6.09
N ASP A 53 1.06 14.46 5.70
CA ASP A 53 1.77 14.25 4.44
C ASP A 53 2.80 13.13 4.61
N LEU A 54 2.58 11.99 3.97
CA LEU A 54 3.51 10.85 4.02
C LEU A 54 4.69 10.99 3.04
N SER A 55 4.61 11.89 2.05
CA SER A 55 5.62 12.07 1.00
C SER A 55 7.05 12.27 1.52
N PRO A 56 7.31 13.07 2.59
CA PRO A 56 8.67 13.25 3.10
C PRO A 56 9.20 12.06 3.92
N PHE A 57 8.34 11.13 4.33
CA PHE A 57 8.71 10.00 5.19
C PHE A 57 8.86 8.69 4.43
N LEU A 58 8.24 8.59 3.25
CA LEU A 58 8.15 7.36 2.47
C LEU A 58 8.81 7.53 1.12
N ASN A 59 9.58 6.51 0.71
CA ASN A 59 10.13 6.44 -0.65
C ASN A 59 9.05 5.99 -1.65
N GLU A 60 9.28 6.26 -2.94
CA GLU A 60 8.43 5.83 -4.06
C GLU A 60 8.17 4.31 -4.03
N TYR A 61 9.19 3.53 -3.64
CA TYR A 61 9.11 2.10 -3.44
C TYR A 61 9.52 1.74 -2.01
N MET A 62 8.67 0.95 -1.34
CA MET A 62 8.90 0.55 0.04
C MET A 62 8.32 -0.84 0.35
N PHE A 63 8.92 -1.52 1.31
CA PHE A 63 8.40 -2.79 1.83
C PHE A 63 7.51 -2.53 3.05
N LYS A 64 6.42 -3.28 3.15
CA LYS A 64 5.53 -3.27 4.32
C LYS A 64 5.79 -4.52 5.15
N ARG A 65 5.93 -4.37 6.46
CA ARG A 65 6.10 -5.46 7.43
C ARG A 65 5.41 -5.12 8.74
N PHE A 66 5.18 -6.16 9.54
CA PHE A 66 4.76 -6.03 10.94
C PHE A 66 6.00 -6.16 11.83
N SER A 67 6.02 -5.40 12.92
CA SER A 67 7.02 -5.51 13.98
C SER A 67 6.30 -5.41 15.32
N SER A 68 6.76 -6.18 16.30
CA SER A 68 6.23 -6.12 17.67
C SER A 68 7.34 -6.34 18.68
N SER A 69 7.14 -5.81 19.87
CA SER A 69 8.03 -6.00 21.01
C SER A 69 7.22 -6.34 22.26
N THR A 70 7.72 -7.31 23.01
CA THR A 70 7.24 -7.61 24.36
C THR A 70 8.12 -6.85 25.34
N SER A 71 7.54 -5.95 26.13
CA SER A 71 8.27 -5.32 27.23
C SER A 71 8.39 -6.31 28.41
N ASN A 72 8.37 -5.85 29.66
CA ASN A 72 8.49 -6.69 30.87
C ASN A 72 7.34 -7.69 31.09
N LEU A 73 6.40 -7.80 30.15
CA LEU A 73 5.25 -8.71 30.20
C LEU A 73 5.32 -9.70 29.04
N THR A 74 4.99 -10.97 29.30
CA THR A 74 4.85 -11.98 28.25
C THR A 74 3.59 -11.69 27.43
N GLN A 75 3.77 -11.18 26.21
CA GLN A 75 2.71 -11.05 25.22
C GLN A 75 3.07 -11.83 23.96
N ILE A 76 2.08 -12.45 23.33
CA ILE A 76 2.26 -13.08 22.02
C ILE A 76 1.55 -12.20 21.00
N HIS A 77 2.26 -11.84 19.95
CA HIS A 77 1.73 -10.99 18.89
C HIS A 77 1.57 -11.82 17.61
N ASN A 78 0.34 -12.20 17.32
CA ASN A 78 0.00 -13.04 16.16
C ASN A 78 -0.76 -12.23 15.11
N VAL A 79 -0.29 -12.26 13.87
CA VAL A 79 -1.04 -11.75 12.71
C VAL A 79 -1.81 -12.92 12.11
N LEU A 80 -3.12 -12.98 12.36
CA LEU A 80 -3.96 -14.09 11.88
C LEU A 80 -4.26 -14.00 10.38
N SER A 81 -4.41 -12.78 9.87
CA SER A 81 -4.65 -12.49 8.46
C SER A 81 -4.33 -11.03 8.17
N TRP A 82 -3.95 -10.70 6.94
CA TRP A 82 -3.79 -9.32 6.50
C TRP A 82 -4.17 -9.17 5.02
N ASN A 83 -4.63 -7.98 4.66
CA ASN A 83 -4.88 -7.58 3.29
C ASN A 83 -4.28 -6.18 3.10
N PHE A 84 -3.75 -5.91 1.91
CA PHE A 84 -3.28 -4.59 1.54
C PHE A 84 -3.67 -4.28 0.10
N THR A 85 -4.18 -3.08 -0.11
CA THR A 85 -4.44 -2.51 -1.43
C THR A 85 -3.81 -1.12 -1.53
N SER A 86 -3.20 -0.80 -2.66
CA SER A 86 -2.72 0.55 -2.97
C SER A 86 -2.98 0.85 -4.44
N THR A 87 -3.45 2.06 -4.70
CA THR A 87 -3.67 2.60 -6.03
C THR A 87 -2.95 3.93 -6.13
N SER A 88 -2.05 4.05 -7.09
CA SER A 88 -1.37 5.30 -7.41
C SER A 88 -1.72 5.74 -8.83
N GLN A 89 -1.72 7.05 -9.05
CA GLN A 89 -1.73 7.59 -10.40
C GLN A 89 -0.33 7.42 -10.99
N ALA A 90 -0.23 6.67 -12.08
CA ALA A 90 1.01 6.57 -12.83
C ALA A 90 1.18 7.84 -13.68
N PHE A 91 2.31 8.53 -13.52
CA PHE A 91 2.74 9.54 -14.47
C PHE A 91 3.76 8.88 -15.40
N LEU A 92 3.52 8.95 -16.71
CA LEU A 92 4.54 8.60 -17.68
C LEU A 92 5.69 9.60 -17.48
N ARG A 93 6.83 9.13 -16.95
CA ARG A 93 8.05 9.93 -16.99
C ARG A 93 8.39 10.10 -18.48
N ILE A 94 8.29 11.33 -18.98
CA ILE A 94 8.84 11.66 -20.28
C ILE A 94 10.34 11.37 -20.17
N PRO A 95 10.90 10.43 -20.96
CA PRO A 95 12.33 10.16 -20.91
C PRO A 95 13.09 11.46 -21.17
N SER A 96 14.08 11.77 -20.33
CA SER A 96 14.99 12.88 -20.62
C SER A 96 15.78 12.54 -21.87
N THR A 97 16.22 13.57 -22.60
CA THR A 97 17.03 13.46 -23.83
C THR A 97 18.39 12.75 -23.63
N GLU A 98 18.74 12.38 -22.40
CA GLU A 98 19.93 11.57 -22.08
C GLU A 98 19.66 10.06 -22.01
N THR A 99 18.40 9.63 -22.17
CA THR A 99 18.07 8.22 -22.34
C THR A 99 18.31 7.84 -23.79
N CYS A 100 19.31 6.98 -24.04
CA CYS A 100 19.74 6.44 -25.35
C CYS A 100 18.82 6.81 -26.53
N GLU A 101 19.35 7.64 -27.45
CA GLU A 101 18.76 7.93 -28.76
C GLU A 101 18.59 6.64 -29.59
N SER A 102 17.57 5.87 -29.24
CA SER A 102 16.89 5.03 -30.21
C SER A 102 15.91 5.95 -30.91
N LYS A 103 16.23 6.27 -32.16
CA LYS A 103 15.43 7.05 -33.10
C LYS A 103 14.01 6.45 -33.18
N ILE A 104 13.10 6.91 -32.31
CA ILE A 104 11.69 6.59 -32.44
C ILE A 104 11.19 7.37 -33.64
N ILE A 105 11.24 6.73 -34.81
CA ILE A 105 10.50 7.20 -35.97
C ILE A 105 9.02 7.14 -35.55
N LEU A 106 8.44 8.30 -35.31
CA LEU A 106 7.00 8.53 -35.23
C LEU A 106 6.39 8.20 -36.61
N SER A 107 6.40 6.92 -36.98
CA SER A 107 5.61 6.44 -38.09
C SER A 107 4.17 6.47 -37.61
N ARG A 108 3.40 7.40 -38.18
CA ARG A 108 1.95 7.48 -38.06
C ARG A 108 1.39 6.05 -38.08
N MET A 109 0.80 5.65 -36.96
CA MET A 109 0.16 4.35 -36.78
C MET A 109 -1.01 4.26 -37.77
N VAL A 110 -0.79 3.68 -38.95
CA VAL A 110 -1.87 3.20 -39.81
C VAL A 110 -2.21 1.81 -39.29
N LEU A 111 -3.37 1.69 -38.66
CA LEU A 111 -3.96 0.42 -38.23
C LEU A 111 -4.16 -0.48 -39.45
N GLY A 112 -3.22 -1.40 -39.66
CA GLY A 112 -3.36 -2.51 -40.60
C GLY A 112 -3.45 -3.82 -39.83
N LEU A 113 -4.64 -4.44 -39.81
CA LEU A 113 -4.82 -5.81 -39.33
C LEU A 113 -3.98 -6.78 -40.18
N GLY A 114 -3.01 -7.46 -39.57
CA GLY A 114 -2.20 -8.49 -40.23
C GLY A 114 -1.62 -9.46 -39.22
N LYS A 115 -1.92 -10.75 -39.41
CA LYS A 115 -1.71 -11.88 -38.50
C LYS A 115 -0.27 -12.07 -38.01
N LEU A 116 -0.14 -12.46 -36.73
CA LEU A 116 1.02 -13.13 -36.15
C LEU A 116 1.25 -14.49 -36.83
N VAL A 117 2.45 -14.69 -37.39
CA VAL A 117 3.03 -16.02 -37.60
C VAL A 117 4.42 -16.00 -36.95
N GLN A 118 4.58 -16.84 -35.94
CA GLN A 118 5.81 -17.01 -35.18
C GLN A 118 6.50 -18.28 -35.72
N ASN A 119 7.66 -18.14 -36.34
CA ASN A 119 8.52 -19.28 -36.66
C ASN A 119 9.81 -19.15 -35.86
N HIS A 120 9.95 -19.99 -34.83
CA HIS A 120 11.20 -20.28 -34.18
C HIS A 120 11.99 -21.27 -35.06
N GLN A 121 13.20 -20.90 -35.45
CA GLN A 121 14.26 -21.86 -35.70
C GLN A 121 15.47 -21.44 -34.87
N ALA A 122 15.71 -22.21 -33.81
CA ALA A 122 17.00 -22.29 -33.14
C ALA A 122 17.90 -23.17 -34.01
N ALA A 123 19.03 -22.65 -34.44
CA ALA A 123 20.13 -23.46 -34.98
C ALA A 123 21.05 -23.83 -33.81
N SER A 124 21.36 -25.12 -33.69
CA SER A 124 22.50 -25.62 -32.91
C SER A 124 23.78 -25.46 -33.69
#